data_AF-A0A8S9BW72-F1
#
_entry.id   AF-A0A8S9BW72-F1
#
_cell.length_a   1.000
_cell.length_b   1.000
_cell.length_c   1.000
_cell.angle_alpha   90.00
_cell.angle_beta   90.00
_cell.angle_gamma   90.00
#
_symmetry.space_group_name_H-M   'P 1'
#
loop_
_entity.id
_entity.type
_entity.pdbx_description
1 polymer ?
#
loop_
_entity_poly.entity_id
_entity_poly.type
_entity_poly.pdbx_seq_one_letter_code
_entity_poly.pdbx_strand_id
1 'polypeptide(L)'
;MADPDRMDIDSEGPVAAPTSPPPQPNLPGSFETPTSKPNGTNGPVNSPKEKEQEGPTPPPHKSNPTSPTPAPLPVVDEAEAFKAAGNKFYKAKEYKKAIEEYTKGKDTPIDQLPLLPHISIIEQQHDCIRADELEPQNPKILLRLARIYTSLGRPQDALDTYARIQPPASAKDIAPAKAMLQHIQVADEALKNGTTGTMTLHALDQADKFLGVGAQKPRKWQLMRGEAYLKMGNINALGDAQNIAMSLLRNNQQDPEALVLRGRALYAQGENDKAINHFRSALSCDPDYKDAVKYLRMVQKLDRMKADGNSEYKAGRWQAAIDKYSEALEVDPMNKGTNSKLLQNRALCRVQLKDYKGAVADCEKAISLDPSYTKAKKTKATALGQSGDWEAAIRELKDLQEQDPQDPSIAKEVRRAELELKKSKRKDYYKILGVEKDADENAIKKAYRKAAIMHHPDKNPDDEDAAERFKDIGEAYETLSDPEKRARYDSGEDLMDPMEGFGGGGMGGGMSIDPEILMQMFGAQMGGMGGGGRGGGGFHSFGGEDDDYPHSHKDDGNVPGYFSQDQHSTEDHISDANLRWFRRMGMGFLLAGVCVPFDLLVIMVVLGAGVFISIRTVLYLRDRLALHRLAG
;
A
#
# COMPACT_ATOMS: atom_id res chain seq x y z
N MET A 1 -17.11 -10.07 -8.29
CA MET A 1 -17.83 -8.78 -8.36
C MET A 1 -17.04 -7.78 -7.53
N ALA A 2 -16.43 -6.78 -8.16
CA ALA A 2 -15.93 -5.61 -7.46
C ALA A 2 -17.05 -4.56 -7.56
N ASP A 3 -17.61 -4.19 -6.43
CA ASP A 3 -18.68 -3.20 -6.33
C ASP A 3 -18.06 -1.80 -6.53
N PRO A 4 -18.36 -1.06 -7.61
CA PRO A 4 -17.81 0.27 -7.85
C PRO A 4 -18.29 1.30 -6.82
N ASP A 5 -19.34 0.99 -6.03
CA ASP A 5 -19.91 1.87 -5.01
C ASP A 5 -19.31 1.64 -3.61
N ARG A 6 -18.32 0.75 -3.49
CA ARG A 6 -17.65 0.49 -2.21
C ARG A 6 -16.64 1.59 -1.91
N MET A 7 -16.90 2.34 -0.84
CA MET A 7 -15.98 3.32 -0.25
C MET A 7 -14.57 2.73 -0.12
N ASP A 8 -13.54 3.54 -0.40
CA ASP A 8 -12.15 3.11 -0.23
C ASP A 8 -11.85 3.01 1.27
N ILE A 9 -12.12 1.83 1.82
CA ILE A 9 -11.71 1.43 3.15
C ILE A 9 -10.37 0.74 2.94
N ASP A 10 -9.29 1.33 3.48
CA ASP A 10 -7.98 0.69 3.52
C ASP A 10 -8.18 -0.71 4.17
N SER A 11 -8.11 -1.77 3.36
CA SER A 11 -8.47 -3.11 3.81
C SER A 11 -7.39 -3.66 4.72
N GLU A 12 -7.73 -3.80 6.00
CA GLU A 12 -6.98 -4.52 7.03
C GLU A 12 -6.72 -5.97 6.59
N GLY A 13 -5.44 -6.37 6.55
CA GLY A 13 -5.04 -7.77 6.55
C GLY A 13 -5.06 -8.32 7.98
N PRO A 14 -5.32 -9.63 8.19
CA PRO A 14 -5.42 -10.21 9.52
C PRO A 14 -4.09 -10.13 10.28
N VAL A 15 -4.18 -9.64 11.52
CA VAL A 15 -3.09 -9.50 12.48
C VAL A 15 -2.51 -10.88 12.80
N ALA A 16 -1.29 -11.15 12.33
CA ALA A 16 -0.49 -12.26 12.84
C ALA A 16 0.28 -11.79 14.08
N ALA A 17 0.07 -12.47 15.20
CA ALA A 17 0.75 -12.23 16.47
C ALA A 17 2.28 -12.40 16.34
N PRO A 18 3.10 -11.60 17.05
CA PRO A 18 4.55 -11.78 17.03
C PRO A 18 4.96 -13.04 17.81
N THR A 19 5.48 -14.03 17.10
CA THR A 19 6.17 -15.18 17.70
C THR A 19 7.54 -14.76 18.23
N SER A 20 7.78 -15.01 19.51
CA SER A 20 9.03 -14.77 20.24
C SER A 20 10.21 -15.58 19.68
N PRO A 21 11.46 -15.09 19.78
CA PRO A 21 12.65 -15.88 19.42
C PRO A 21 12.99 -16.90 20.54
N PRO A 22 13.56 -18.07 20.19
CA PRO A 22 13.91 -19.10 21.17
C PRO A 22 15.10 -18.69 22.07
N PRO A 23 15.16 -19.18 23.32
CA PRO A 23 16.12 -18.73 24.34
C PRO A 23 17.54 -19.28 24.11
N GLN A 24 18.54 -18.42 24.35
CA GLN A 24 19.95 -18.80 24.41
C GLN A 24 20.25 -19.59 25.70
N PRO A 25 21.09 -20.64 25.65
CA PRO A 25 21.50 -21.37 26.85
C PRO A 25 22.61 -20.62 27.62
N ASN A 26 22.40 -20.52 28.93
CA ASN A 26 23.24 -19.90 29.94
C ASN A 26 24.68 -20.45 30.00
N LEU A 27 25.62 -19.53 30.17
CA LEU A 27 26.95 -19.76 30.75
C LEU A 27 26.87 -20.05 32.25
N PRO A 28 27.82 -20.83 32.79
CA PRO A 28 28.25 -20.65 34.18
C PRO A 28 29.75 -20.37 34.30
N GLY A 29 30.07 -19.33 35.08
CA GLY A 29 30.99 -19.40 36.23
C GLY A 29 32.48 -19.60 36.00
N SER A 30 33.21 -18.49 36.01
CA SER A 30 34.50 -18.23 36.70
C SER A 30 35.17 -19.38 37.47
N PHE A 31 36.48 -19.60 37.29
CA PHE A 31 37.42 -19.73 38.41
C PHE A 31 38.90 -19.57 37.98
N GLU A 32 39.65 -19.07 38.96
CA GLU A 32 41.04 -18.63 38.98
C GLU A 32 42.07 -19.77 38.85
N THR A 33 43.27 -19.40 38.39
CA THR A 33 44.45 -20.25 38.31
C THR A 33 45.20 -20.31 39.65
N PRO A 34 45.68 -21.50 40.07
CA PRO A 34 46.76 -21.59 41.04
C PRO A 34 48.07 -22.10 40.43
N THR A 35 49.13 -21.64 41.08
CA THR A 35 50.56 -21.93 40.96
C THR A 35 50.97 -23.41 41.05
N SER A 36 52.07 -23.80 40.40
CA SER A 36 52.98 -24.83 40.93
C SER A 36 54.41 -24.79 40.32
N LYS A 37 55.41 -24.60 41.17
CA LYS A 37 56.81 -25.07 41.10
C LYS A 37 56.90 -26.42 41.88
N PRO A 38 58.05 -27.12 42.04
CA PRO A 38 59.21 -27.44 41.15
C PRO A 38 59.72 -28.93 41.29
N ASN A 39 60.90 -29.21 40.68
CA ASN A 39 61.91 -30.29 40.93
C ASN A 39 61.50 -31.74 40.57
N GLY A 40 62.27 -32.56 39.85
CA GLY A 40 63.71 -32.97 39.89
C GLY A 40 63.66 -34.51 39.67
N THR A 41 64.52 -35.25 38.95
CA THR A 41 65.98 -35.45 39.07
C THR A 41 66.43 -36.60 38.13
N ASN A 42 67.67 -36.48 37.61
CA ASN A 42 68.73 -37.49 37.36
C ASN A 42 68.72 -38.51 36.16
N GLY A 43 69.90 -38.58 35.52
CA GLY A 43 70.29 -39.32 34.27
C GLY A 43 70.71 -40.81 34.46
N PRO A 44 71.74 -41.40 33.79
CA PRO A 44 73.02 -40.80 33.30
C PRO A 44 73.71 -41.43 32.03
N VAL A 45 74.96 -40.97 31.74
CA VAL A 45 76.15 -41.63 31.07
C VAL A 45 76.35 -41.58 29.53
N ASN A 46 77.36 -40.84 29.00
CA ASN A 46 78.77 -41.26 28.66
C ASN A 46 79.57 -40.20 27.85
N SER A 47 80.90 -40.14 28.04
CA SER A 47 81.91 -39.12 27.59
C SER A 47 82.71 -39.58 26.33
N PRO A 48 83.90 -39.01 25.88
CA PRO A 48 84.70 -37.82 26.30
C PRO A 48 85.47 -37.00 25.19
N LYS A 49 86.30 -36.02 25.66
CA LYS A 49 87.54 -35.37 25.10
C LYS A 49 87.39 -34.08 24.25
N GLU A 50 88.20 -33.01 24.37
CA GLU A 50 89.59 -32.83 24.86
C GLU A 50 89.92 -31.34 25.21
N LYS A 51 90.68 -31.10 26.30
CA LYS A 51 91.81 -30.15 26.62
C LYS A 51 91.82 -28.69 26.07
N GLU A 52 92.41 -27.64 26.67
CA GLU A 52 93.28 -27.28 27.82
C GLU A 52 93.34 -25.71 27.76
N GLN A 53 93.30 -24.89 28.82
CA GLN A 53 94.44 -24.46 29.66
C GLN A 53 93.95 -23.39 30.67
N GLU A 54 94.34 -23.54 31.94
CA GLU A 54 94.16 -22.56 33.03
C GLU A 54 95.37 -21.62 33.15
N GLY A 55 95.14 -20.43 33.72
CA GLY A 55 96.15 -19.58 34.34
C GLY A 55 95.50 -18.61 35.35
N PRO A 56 96.09 -18.34 36.53
CA PRO A 56 95.36 -18.13 37.78
C PRO A 56 95.14 -16.67 38.23
N THR A 57 94.21 -16.49 39.16
CA THR A 57 93.86 -15.27 39.92
C THR A 57 94.96 -14.80 40.89
N PRO A 58 94.91 -13.53 41.35
CA PRO A 58 94.88 -13.30 42.81
C PRO A 58 93.93 -12.16 43.28
N PRO A 59 93.65 -12.06 44.60
CA PRO A 59 92.47 -11.41 45.18
C PRO A 59 92.80 -10.11 45.97
N PRO A 60 92.03 -9.70 46.99
CA PRO A 60 91.00 -8.66 46.96
C PRO A 60 91.40 -7.39 47.71
N HIS A 61 91.06 -6.20 47.19
CA HIS A 61 91.13 -4.97 47.99
C HIS A 61 89.77 -4.27 48.05
N LYS A 62 89.17 -4.39 49.25
CA LYS A 62 88.08 -3.52 49.70
C LYS A 62 88.64 -2.12 49.91
N SER A 63 88.06 -1.16 49.20
CA SER A 63 88.04 0.24 49.63
C SER A 63 86.79 0.88 49.04
N ASN A 64 85.76 1.01 49.87
CA ASN A 64 84.74 2.05 49.70
C ASN A 64 85.04 3.09 50.79
N PRO A 65 85.20 4.36 50.44
CA PRO A 65 84.09 5.26 50.72
C PRO A 65 83.85 6.34 49.66
N THR A 66 82.56 6.51 49.33
CA THR A 66 81.89 7.81 49.12
C THR A 66 82.23 8.60 47.84
N SER A 67 81.39 8.42 46.81
CA SER A 67 80.92 9.46 45.87
C SER A 67 79.81 8.88 44.96
N PRO A 68 78.93 9.73 44.38
CA PRO A 68 77.47 9.57 44.47
C PRO A 68 76.89 8.56 43.48
N THR A 69 75.75 7.99 43.87
CA THR A 69 74.80 7.29 43.02
C THR A 69 74.59 8.08 41.71
N PRO A 70 74.75 7.47 40.52
CA PRO A 70 74.25 8.09 39.30
C PRO A 70 72.73 8.22 39.44
N ALA A 71 72.23 9.43 39.31
CA ALA A 71 70.82 9.70 39.17
C ALA A 71 70.22 8.84 38.03
N PRO A 72 68.93 8.46 38.10
CA PRO A 72 68.28 7.76 37.00
C PRO A 72 68.39 8.62 35.72
N LEU A 73 68.82 7.99 34.62
CA LEU A 73 68.77 8.58 33.28
C LEU A 73 67.32 8.94 32.92
N PRO A 74 67.09 9.99 32.10
CA PRO A 74 65.79 10.63 31.98
C PRO A 74 64.82 9.78 31.14
N VAL A 75 63.58 9.66 31.61
CA VAL A 75 62.41 9.03 30.94
C VAL A 75 62.11 9.60 29.54
N VAL A 76 62.76 10.71 29.17
CA VAL A 76 62.60 11.43 27.89
C VAL A 76 63.18 10.65 26.69
N ASP A 77 64.22 9.83 26.90
CA ASP A 77 64.93 9.14 25.79
C ASP A 77 64.11 7.97 25.21
N GLU A 78 63.31 7.30 26.03
CA GLU A 78 62.45 6.18 25.60
C GLU A 78 61.29 6.67 24.72
N ALA A 79 60.65 7.79 25.07
CA ALA A 79 59.55 8.36 24.30
C ALA A 79 60.00 8.83 22.90
N GLU A 80 61.18 9.45 22.80
CA GLU A 80 61.75 9.84 21.50
C GLU A 80 62.18 8.62 20.66
N ALA A 81 62.67 7.55 21.29
CA ALA A 81 62.99 6.30 20.62
C ALA A 81 61.74 5.60 20.03
N PHE A 82 60.65 5.52 20.80
CA PHE A 82 59.37 5.00 20.31
C PHE A 82 58.80 5.84 19.18
N LYS A 83 58.92 7.17 19.25
CA LYS A 83 58.54 8.09 18.16
C LYS A 83 59.38 7.89 16.91
N ALA A 84 60.69 7.73 17.03
CA ALA A 84 61.59 7.48 15.90
C ALA A 84 61.27 6.13 15.23
N ALA A 85 60.99 5.09 16.03
CA ALA A 85 60.53 3.79 15.57
C ALA A 85 59.18 3.89 14.84
N GLY A 86 58.20 4.58 15.41
CA GLY A 86 56.90 4.83 14.78
C GLY A 86 57.02 5.59 13.45
N ASN A 87 57.89 6.59 13.37
CA ASN A 87 58.14 7.36 12.14
C ASN A 87 58.76 6.51 11.02
N LYS A 88 59.59 5.53 11.37
CA LYS A 88 60.16 4.57 10.42
C LYS A 88 59.07 3.69 9.80
N PHE A 89 58.17 3.15 10.63
CA PHE A 89 57.03 2.36 10.16
C PHE A 89 56.02 3.22 9.37
N TYR A 90 55.81 4.48 9.77
CA TYR A 90 54.97 5.42 9.05
C TYR A 90 55.49 5.70 7.63
N LYS A 91 56.79 5.98 7.49
CA LYS A 91 57.44 6.16 6.17
C LYS A 91 57.38 4.89 5.31
N ALA A 92 57.41 3.72 5.94
CA ALA A 92 57.25 2.43 5.28
C ALA A 92 55.78 2.10 4.91
N LYS A 93 54.82 2.99 5.20
CA LYS A 93 53.37 2.77 5.03
C LYS A 93 52.81 1.59 5.85
N GLU A 94 53.55 1.13 6.85
CA GLU A 94 53.12 0.11 7.81
C GLU A 94 52.36 0.77 8.98
N TYR A 95 51.21 1.36 8.66
CA TYR A 95 50.51 2.25 9.58
C TYR A 95 50.04 1.57 10.88
N LYS A 96 49.65 0.30 10.84
CA LYS A 96 49.24 -0.44 12.06
C LYS A 96 50.37 -0.55 13.08
N LYS A 97 51.56 -0.96 12.63
CA LYS A 97 52.76 -1.05 13.48
C LYS A 97 53.24 0.34 13.92
N ALA A 98 53.08 1.35 13.07
CA ALA A 98 53.37 2.73 13.45
C ALA A 98 52.49 3.19 14.63
N ILE A 99 51.18 2.89 14.63
CA ILE A 99 50.25 3.20 15.73
C ILE A 99 50.68 2.51 17.03
N GLU A 100 51.06 1.24 16.97
CA GLU A 100 51.52 0.47 18.13
C GLU A 100 52.79 1.05 18.75
N GLU A 101 53.75 1.52 17.94
CA GLU A 101 54.96 2.16 18.46
C GLU A 101 54.68 3.56 19.03
N TYR A 102 53.78 4.33 18.41
CA TYR A 102 53.38 5.64 18.93
C TYR A 102 52.61 5.57 20.25
N THR A 103 51.80 4.53 20.45
CA THR A 103 51.02 4.34 21.69
C THR A 103 51.84 3.84 22.87
N LYS A 104 53.04 3.28 22.63
CA LYS A 104 53.99 2.87 23.68
C LYS A 104 54.66 4.08 24.36
N GLY A 105 54.85 5.18 23.64
CA GLY A 105 55.37 6.43 24.21
C GLY A 105 54.27 7.23 24.90
N LYS A 106 53.95 6.92 26.16
CA LYS A 106 52.88 7.60 26.93
C LYS A 106 53.08 9.11 27.13
N ASP A 107 54.30 9.61 26.98
CA ASP A 107 54.67 11.03 27.19
C ASP A 107 55.13 11.74 25.90
N THR A 108 54.81 11.19 24.72
CA THR A 108 55.24 11.80 23.45
C THR A 108 54.34 13.00 23.10
N PRO A 109 54.89 14.20 22.83
CA PRO A 109 54.12 15.35 22.38
C PRO A 109 53.32 15.04 21.08
N ILE A 110 52.00 15.17 21.16
CA ILE A 110 51.04 14.80 20.09
C ILE A 110 51.18 15.73 18.86
N ASP A 111 51.74 16.92 19.05
CA ASP A 111 52.07 17.91 18.02
C ASP A 111 53.07 17.41 16.96
N GLN A 112 53.80 16.33 17.25
CA GLN A 112 54.85 15.77 16.39
C GLN A 112 54.52 14.39 15.79
N LEU A 113 53.35 13.82 16.09
CA LEU A 113 52.90 12.55 15.51
C LEU A 113 52.24 12.78 14.14
N PRO A 114 52.60 12.00 13.09
CA PRO A 114 51.96 12.11 11.79
C PRO A 114 50.49 11.67 11.82
N LEU A 115 49.68 12.19 10.89
CA LEU A 115 48.28 11.80 10.73
C LEU A 115 48.21 10.35 10.24
N LEU A 116 47.83 9.42 11.11
CA LEU A 116 47.80 8.00 10.79
C LEU A 116 46.51 7.67 10.00
N PRO A 117 46.60 7.25 8.73
CA PRO A 117 45.43 7.07 7.87
C PRO A 117 44.52 5.89 8.27
N HIS A 118 44.91 5.07 9.25
CA HIS A 118 44.16 3.91 9.73
C HIS A 118 43.50 4.10 11.11
N ILE A 119 43.71 5.24 11.78
CA ILE A 119 43.02 5.58 13.03
C ILE A 119 41.66 6.20 12.66
N SER A 120 40.59 5.82 13.36
CA SER A 120 39.27 6.42 13.16
C SER A 120 39.35 7.95 13.35
N ILE A 121 38.71 8.74 12.48
CA ILE A 121 38.74 10.22 12.58
C ILE A 121 38.25 10.70 13.96
N ILE A 122 37.37 9.93 14.61
CA ILE A 122 36.87 10.21 15.96
C ILE A 122 37.96 10.02 17.02
N GLU A 123 38.77 8.96 16.92
CA GLU A 123 39.91 8.74 17.83
C GLU A 123 40.96 9.84 17.64
N GLN A 124 41.24 10.23 16.39
CA GLN A 124 42.13 11.35 16.09
C GLN A 124 41.62 12.66 16.71
N GLN A 125 40.30 12.87 16.75
CA GLN A 125 39.70 14.03 17.39
C GLN A 125 39.95 14.03 18.90
N HIS A 126 39.71 12.91 19.58
CA HIS A 126 39.94 12.79 21.03
C HIS A 126 41.41 13.04 21.39
N ASP A 127 42.35 12.49 20.61
CA ASP A 127 43.78 12.71 20.83
C ASP A 127 44.16 14.18 20.64
N CYS A 128 43.60 14.86 19.62
CA CYS A 128 43.86 16.28 19.39
C CYS A 128 43.22 17.18 20.46
N ILE A 129 42.06 16.82 21.00
CA ILE A 129 41.43 17.56 22.11
C ILE A 129 42.30 17.45 23.36
N ARG A 130 42.74 16.23 23.72
CA ARG A 130 43.67 16.03 24.84
C ARG A 130 44.97 16.81 24.65
N ALA A 131 45.48 16.87 23.41
CA ALA A 131 46.66 17.65 23.10
C ALA A 131 46.44 19.16 23.29
N ASP A 132 45.27 19.70 22.92
CA ASP A 132 44.90 21.11 23.16
C ASP A 132 44.72 21.41 24.66
N GLU A 133 44.26 20.44 25.46
CA GLU A 133 44.17 20.57 26.92
C GLU A 133 45.56 20.64 27.58
N LEU A 134 46.54 19.89 27.05
CA LEU A 134 47.92 19.87 27.55
C LEU A 134 48.73 21.09 27.10
N GLU A 135 48.55 21.50 25.84
CA GLU A 135 49.20 22.67 25.25
C GLU A 135 48.19 23.65 24.63
N PRO A 136 47.50 24.44 25.47
CA PRO A 136 46.52 25.42 24.98
C PRO A 136 47.19 26.43 24.04
N GLN A 137 46.50 26.75 22.95
CA GLN A 137 46.93 27.74 21.93
C GLN A 137 48.09 27.31 21.02
N ASN A 138 48.52 26.04 21.03
CA ASN A 138 49.49 25.58 20.04
C ASN A 138 48.88 25.61 18.61
N PRO A 139 49.41 26.43 17.68
CA PRO A 139 48.78 26.65 16.37
C PRO A 139 48.75 25.39 15.50
N LYS A 140 49.69 24.45 15.69
CA LYS A 140 49.72 23.20 14.91
C LYS A 140 48.63 22.23 15.35
N ILE A 141 48.41 22.13 16.67
CA ILE A 141 47.36 21.28 17.26
C ILE A 141 45.99 21.83 16.84
N LEU A 142 45.78 23.14 16.95
CA LEU A 142 44.53 23.79 16.54
C LEU A 142 44.25 23.65 15.04
N LEU A 143 45.27 23.79 14.19
CA LEU A 143 45.12 23.59 12.75
C LEU A 143 44.71 22.15 12.43
N ARG A 144 45.31 21.17 13.12
CA ARG A 144 44.96 19.76 12.97
C ARG A 144 43.54 19.49 13.45
N LEU A 145 43.17 20.01 14.61
CA LEU A 145 41.83 19.87 15.20
C LEU A 145 40.75 20.48 14.29
N ALA A 146 40.98 21.68 13.74
CA ALA A 146 40.05 22.34 12.82
C ALA A 146 39.85 21.55 11.50
N ARG A 147 40.92 20.94 10.96
CA ARG A 147 40.83 20.05 9.80
C ARG A 147 40.05 18.77 10.13
N ILE A 148 40.27 18.20 11.32
CA ILE A 148 39.50 17.03 11.80
C ILE A 148 38.03 17.39 11.94
N TYR A 149 37.68 18.53 12.56
CA TYR A 149 36.30 19.00 12.65
C TYR A 149 35.65 19.18 11.28
N THR A 150 36.37 19.73 10.30
CA THR A 150 35.89 19.81 8.92
C THR A 150 35.61 18.41 8.36
N SER A 151 36.55 17.48 8.52
CA SER A 151 36.39 16.10 8.02
C SER A 151 35.26 15.31 8.70
N LEU A 152 34.89 15.68 9.93
CA LEU A 152 33.76 15.11 10.68
C LEU A 152 32.41 15.74 10.33
N GLY A 153 32.37 16.77 9.46
CA GLY A 153 31.14 17.47 9.13
C GLY A 153 30.68 18.45 10.21
N ARG A 154 31.61 18.97 11.03
CA ARG A 154 31.39 19.99 12.06
C ARG A 154 32.03 21.33 11.65
N PRO A 155 31.52 22.00 10.60
CA PRO A 155 32.19 23.17 10.04
C PRO A 155 32.15 24.39 10.97
N GLN A 156 31.12 24.55 11.80
CA GLN A 156 31.05 25.65 12.76
C GLN A 156 32.19 25.54 13.80
N ASP A 157 32.32 24.37 14.43
CA ASP A 157 33.41 24.10 15.38
C ASP A 157 34.79 24.24 14.73
N ALA A 158 34.92 23.86 13.45
CA ALA A 158 36.15 24.06 12.69
C ALA A 158 36.48 25.55 12.53
N LEU A 159 35.51 26.38 12.14
CA LEU A 159 35.70 27.83 11.97
C LEU A 159 36.02 28.52 13.30
N ASP A 160 35.34 28.14 14.37
CA ASP A 160 35.60 28.65 15.71
C ASP A 160 37.02 28.26 16.20
N THR A 161 37.46 27.05 15.86
CA THR A 161 38.84 26.59 16.14
C THR A 161 39.86 27.35 15.30
N TYR A 162 39.60 27.60 14.01
CA TYR A 162 40.48 28.41 13.16
C TYR A 162 40.61 29.86 13.66
N ALA A 163 39.54 30.43 14.22
CA ALA A 163 39.54 31.79 14.77
C ALA A 163 40.45 31.96 16.00
N ARG A 164 40.75 30.86 16.71
CA ARG A 164 41.66 30.84 17.87
C ARG A 164 43.15 30.82 17.50
N ILE A 165 43.51 30.57 16.23
CA ILE A 165 44.90 30.35 15.80
C ILE A 165 45.62 31.68 15.59
N GLN A 166 46.82 31.81 16.18
CA GLN A 166 47.73 32.94 15.94
C GLN A 166 49.12 32.45 15.48
N PRO A 167 49.69 33.01 14.39
CA PRO A 167 49.06 33.95 13.44
C PRO A 167 47.88 33.29 12.69
N PRO A 168 46.98 34.08 12.09
CA PRO A 168 45.75 33.57 11.47
C PRO A 168 46.03 32.44 10.47
N ALA A 169 45.19 31.41 10.51
CA ALA A 169 45.29 30.27 9.59
C ALA A 169 45.12 30.71 8.12
N SER A 170 45.75 29.96 7.21
CA SER A 170 45.71 30.26 5.78
C SER A 170 44.29 30.22 5.23
N ALA A 171 43.94 31.15 4.33
CA ALA A 171 42.64 31.16 3.65
C ALA A 171 42.35 29.82 2.93
N LYS A 172 43.39 29.12 2.46
CA LYS A 172 43.26 27.79 1.84
C LYS A 172 42.80 26.72 2.83
N ASP A 173 43.21 26.80 4.09
CA ASP A 173 42.81 25.85 5.14
C ASP A 173 41.39 26.09 5.62
N ILE A 174 40.95 27.36 5.63
CA ILE A 174 39.63 27.77 6.09
C ILE A 174 38.55 27.55 5.01
N ALA A 175 38.91 27.63 3.72
CA ALA A 175 37.97 27.57 2.59
C ALA A 175 37.06 26.33 2.58
N PRO A 176 37.55 25.09 2.83
CA PRO A 176 36.69 23.90 2.89
C PRO A 176 35.61 23.98 3.98
N ALA A 177 35.94 24.45 5.18
CA ALA A 177 34.99 24.59 6.28
C ALA A 177 33.92 25.65 5.97
N LYS A 178 34.31 26.78 5.37
CA LYS A 178 33.38 27.83 4.92
C LYS A 178 32.43 27.34 3.83
N ALA A 179 32.96 26.68 2.80
CA ALA A 179 32.16 26.14 1.71
C ALA A 179 31.17 25.08 2.21
N MET A 180 31.63 24.16 3.08
CA MET A 180 30.77 23.18 3.73
C MET A 180 29.63 23.85 4.52
N LEU A 181 29.92 24.86 5.33
CA LEU A 181 28.90 25.57 6.10
C LEU A 181 27.87 26.26 5.19
N GLN A 182 28.32 26.92 4.12
CA GLN A 182 27.44 27.57 3.15
C GLN A 182 26.47 26.57 2.52
N HIS A 183 26.95 25.40 2.10
CA HIS A 183 26.07 24.37 1.54
C HIS A 183 25.04 23.85 2.54
N ILE A 184 25.41 23.68 3.81
CA ILE A 184 24.47 23.27 4.86
C ILE A 184 23.41 24.35 5.11
N GLN A 185 23.80 25.63 5.11
CA GLN A 185 22.87 26.75 5.27
C GLN A 185 21.88 26.81 4.11
N VAL A 186 22.36 26.66 2.87
CA VAL A 186 21.50 26.57 1.69
C VAL A 186 20.51 25.39 1.80
N ALA A 187 20.96 24.24 2.30
CA ALA A 187 20.11 23.09 2.52
C ALA A 187 19.02 23.36 3.57
N ASP A 188 19.37 24.01 4.68
CA ASP A 188 18.46 24.37 5.77
C ASP A 188 17.43 25.42 5.34
N GLU A 189 17.87 26.44 4.59
CA GLU A 189 16.99 27.45 4.00
C GLU A 189 16.02 26.84 2.98
N ALA A 190 16.49 25.93 2.13
CA ALA A 190 15.62 25.20 1.20
C ALA A 190 14.54 24.37 1.93
N LEU A 191 14.89 23.78 3.09
CA LEU A 191 13.92 23.10 3.94
C LEU A 191 12.94 24.06 4.63
N LYS A 192 13.34 25.27 5.00
CA LYS A 192 12.43 26.25 5.61
C LYS A 192 11.49 26.89 4.60
N ASN A 193 12.00 27.24 3.42
CA ASN A 193 11.26 27.98 2.40
C ASN A 193 10.30 27.11 1.58
N GLY A 194 10.13 25.83 1.93
CA GLY A 194 9.25 24.91 1.20
C GLY A 194 9.76 24.53 -0.19
N THR A 195 11.01 24.86 -0.53
CA THR A 195 11.61 24.60 -1.84
C THR A 195 11.88 23.10 -2.04
N THR A 196 11.94 22.67 -3.30
CA THR A 196 12.03 21.26 -3.74
C THR A 196 13.10 20.48 -2.98
N GLY A 197 12.75 19.32 -2.42
CA GLY A 197 13.69 18.45 -1.67
C GLY A 197 14.97 18.09 -2.45
N THR A 198 14.93 18.14 -3.79
CA THR A 198 16.10 17.93 -4.65
C THR A 198 17.22 18.97 -4.43
N MET A 199 16.88 20.23 -4.16
CA MET A 199 17.87 21.28 -3.88
C MET A 199 18.58 21.02 -2.55
N THR A 200 17.83 20.62 -1.53
CA THR A 200 18.39 20.22 -0.23
C THR A 200 19.35 19.04 -0.39
N LEU A 201 18.95 18.01 -1.13
CA LEU A 201 19.79 16.84 -1.40
C LEU A 201 21.07 17.24 -2.14
N HIS A 202 20.96 18.07 -3.18
CA HIS A 202 22.13 18.54 -3.93
C HIS A 202 23.12 19.33 -3.06
N ALA A 203 22.60 20.25 -2.23
CA ALA A 203 23.43 21.03 -1.33
C ALA A 203 24.15 20.13 -0.30
N LEU A 204 23.44 19.14 0.26
CA LEU A 204 24.05 18.16 1.17
C LEU A 204 25.06 17.26 0.46
N ASP A 205 24.87 16.92 -0.82
CA ASP A 205 25.86 16.18 -1.61
C ASP A 205 27.12 17.01 -1.89
N GLN A 206 27.01 18.33 -2.05
CA GLN A 206 28.18 19.20 -2.12
C GLN A 206 28.91 19.27 -0.77
N ALA A 207 28.17 19.32 0.35
CA ALA A 207 28.76 19.30 1.69
C ALA A 207 29.48 17.98 1.98
N ASP A 208 28.93 16.84 1.53
CA ASP A 208 29.52 15.51 1.70
C ASP A 208 30.92 15.38 1.08
N LYS A 209 31.23 16.13 0.01
CA LYS A 209 32.55 16.11 -0.64
C LYS A 209 33.69 16.56 0.28
N PHE A 210 33.36 17.32 1.32
CA PHE A 210 34.32 17.82 2.29
C PHE A 210 34.47 16.91 3.52
N LEU A 211 33.70 15.82 3.60
CA LEU A 211 33.85 14.82 4.65
C LEU A 211 35.12 13.99 4.45
N GLY A 212 35.72 13.54 5.55
CA GLY A 212 36.88 12.66 5.52
C GLY A 212 36.53 11.26 5.01
N VAL A 213 37.53 10.56 4.45
CA VAL A 213 37.37 9.18 3.98
C VAL A 213 36.97 8.29 5.17
N GLY A 214 35.81 7.64 5.06
CA GLY A 214 35.26 6.79 6.13
C GLY A 214 34.55 7.55 7.25
N ALA A 215 34.41 8.87 7.17
CA ALA A 215 33.59 9.64 8.11
C ALA A 215 32.10 9.28 7.96
N GLN A 216 31.45 9.01 9.09
CA GLN A 216 29.99 8.83 9.12
C GLN A 216 29.32 10.18 8.87
N LYS A 217 28.23 10.18 8.09
CA LYS A 217 27.47 11.41 7.84
C LYS A 217 26.86 11.92 9.14
N PRO A 218 26.95 13.23 9.44
CA PRO A 218 26.34 13.78 10.65
C PRO A 218 24.85 13.49 10.74
N ARG A 219 24.36 13.14 11.94
CA ARG A 219 22.94 12.84 12.21
C ARG A 219 22.01 13.92 11.66
N LYS A 220 22.33 15.20 11.91
CA LYS A 220 21.53 16.34 11.42
C LYS A 220 21.36 16.32 9.90
N TRP A 221 22.40 15.98 9.15
CA TRP A 221 22.33 15.93 7.69
C TRP A 221 21.50 14.76 7.21
N GLN A 222 21.61 13.60 7.88
CA GLN A 222 20.78 12.44 7.59
C GLN A 222 19.30 12.77 7.80
N LEU A 223 18.94 13.43 8.90
CA LEU A 223 17.58 13.89 9.15
C LEU A 223 17.10 14.89 8.09
N MET A 224 17.91 15.88 7.74
CA MET A 224 17.60 16.85 6.67
C MET A 224 17.34 16.15 5.32
N ARG A 225 18.10 15.09 4.98
CA ARG A 225 17.83 14.26 3.81
C ARG A 225 16.49 13.54 3.92
N GLY A 226 16.22 12.94 5.08
CA GLY A 226 14.93 12.31 5.37
C GLY A 226 13.76 13.28 5.18
N GLU A 227 13.87 14.51 5.67
CA GLU A 227 12.85 15.55 5.48
C GLU A 227 12.71 15.99 4.03
N ALA A 228 13.83 16.12 3.30
CA ALA A 228 13.82 16.43 1.89
C ALA A 228 13.06 15.35 1.09
N TYR A 229 13.30 14.08 1.41
CA TYR A 229 12.58 12.96 0.80
C TYR A 229 11.08 12.95 1.14
N LEU A 230 10.71 13.25 2.39
CA LEU A 230 9.29 13.40 2.76
C LEU A 230 8.60 14.50 1.94
N LYS A 231 9.27 15.64 1.71
CA LYS A 231 8.73 16.72 0.89
C LYS A 231 8.58 16.35 -0.58
N MET A 232 9.45 15.49 -1.10
CA MET A 232 9.33 14.98 -2.46
C MET A 232 8.09 14.10 -2.61
N GLY A 233 7.75 13.29 -1.59
CA GLY A 233 6.51 12.51 -1.55
C GLY A 233 6.39 11.38 -2.57
N ASN A 234 7.39 11.16 -3.42
CA ASN A 234 7.43 10.06 -4.38
C ASN A 234 7.65 8.73 -3.65
N ILE A 235 7.13 7.62 -4.21
CA ILE A 235 7.24 6.27 -3.59
C ILE A 235 8.69 5.92 -3.24
N ASN A 236 9.63 6.14 -4.17
CA ASN A 236 11.05 5.87 -3.96
C ASN A 236 11.65 6.76 -2.86
N ALA A 237 11.33 8.05 -2.87
CA ALA A 237 11.80 9.01 -1.87
C ALA A 237 11.28 8.65 -0.48
N LEU A 238 10.00 8.30 -0.36
CA LEU A 238 9.43 7.84 0.90
C LEU A 238 10.17 6.60 1.42
N GLY A 239 10.51 5.65 0.54
CA GLY A 239 11.38 4.50 0.85
C GLY A 239 12.75 4.90 1.40
N ASP A 240 13.43 5.84 0.73
CA ASP A 240 14.74 6.36 1.18
C ASP A 240 14.66 7.05 2.55
N ALA A 241 13.58 7.80 2.82
CA ALA A 241 13.33 8.39 4.13
C ALA A 241 13.21 7.31 5.23
N GLN A 242 12.57 6.17 4.93
CA GLN A 242 12.48 5.04 5.87
C GLN A 242 13.85 4.44 6.13
N ASN A 243 14.65 4.25 5.08
CA ASN A 243 15.99 3.69 5.18
C ASN A 243 16.89 4.55 6.08
N ILE A 244 16.82 5.87 5.92
CA ILE A 244 17.53 6.82 6.79
C ILE A 244 17.05 6.69 8.24
N ALA A 245 15.73 6.69 8.47
CA ALA A 245 15.18 6.55 9.82
C ALA A 245 15.62 5.22 10.47
N MET A 246 15.59 4.11 9.73
CA MET A 246 16.06 2.81 10.21
C MET A 246 17.55 2.80 10.53
N SER A 247 18.38 3.46 9.70
CA SER A 247 19.81 3.60 9.97
C SER A 247 20.08 4.38 11.26
N LEU A 248 19.30 5.44 11.54
CA LEU A 248 19.40 6.21 12.77
C LEU A 248 18.95 5.39 13.99
N LEU A 249 17.83 4.68 13.87
CA LEU A 249 17.28 3.84 14.93
C LEU A 249 18.15 2.63 15.27
N ARG A 250 18.96 2.14 14.32
CA ARG A 250 19.95 1.08 14.58
C ARG A 250 21.06 1.55 15.52
N ASN A 251 21.43 2.82 15.43
CA ASN A 251 22.45 3.42 16.29
C ASN A 251 21.86 3.87 17.62
N ASN A 252 20.65 4.45 17.60
CA ASN A 252 19.91 4.86 18.79
C ASN A 252 18.42 4.53 18.64
N GLN A 253 17.98 3.46 19.29
CA GLN A 253 16.59 2.99 19.21
C GLN A 253 15.59 3.96 19.87
N GLN A 254 16.05 4.81 20.80
CA GLN A 254 15.22 5.77 21.54
C GLN A 254 15.31 7.19 20.96
N ASP A 255 15.61 7.33 19.67
CA ASP A 255 15.66 8.63 19.00
C ASP A 255 14.23 9.09 18.59
N PRO A 256 13.63 10.09 19.26
CA PRO A 256 12.26 10.53 18.99
C PRO A 256 12.10 11.14 17.58
N GLU A 257 13.14 11.83 17.10
CA GLU A 257 13.12 12.52 15.81
C GLU A 257 13.21 11.51 14.66
N ALA A 258 14.02 10.46 14.80
CA ALA A 258 14.08 9.36 13.85
C ALA A 258 12.79 8.52 13.84
N LEU A 259 12.17 8.28 15.01
CA LEU A 259 10.87 7.62 15.11
C LEU A 259 9.77 8.43 14.41
N VAL A 260 9.74 9.76 14.59
CA VAL A 260 8.81 10.65 13.90
C VAL A 260 9.07 10.70 12.40
N LEU A 261 10.33 10.74 11.96
CA LEU A 261 10.68 10.66 10.53
C LEU A 261 10.11 9.37 9.92
N ARG A 262 10.27 8.23 10.60
CA ARG A 262 9.72 6.95 10.15
C ARG A 262 8.19 6.98 10.11
N GLY A 263 7.54 7.46 11.17
CA GLY A 263 6.09 7.59 11.25
C GLY A 263 5.51 8.47 10.15
N ARG A 264 6.14 9.62 9.87
CA ARG A 264 5.76 10.51 8.77
C ARG A 264 5.89 9.84 7.40
N ALA A 265 6.94 9.05 7.17
CA ALA A 265 7.12 8.32 5.93
C ALA A 265 6.05 7.24 5.71
N LEU A 266 5.63 6.54 6.77
CA LEU A 266 4.52 5.57 6.73
C LEU A 266 3.19 6.24 6.49
N TYR A 267 2.94 7.36 7.16
CA TYR A 267 1.73 8.15 6.98
C TYR A 267 1.58 8.64 5.53
N ALA A 268 2.68 9.12 4.92
CA ALA A 268 2.67 9.52 3.51
C ALA A 268 2.44 8.35 2.54
N GLN A 269 2.71 7.10 2.96
CA GLN A 269 2.39 5.88 2.21
C GLN A 269 0.97 5.38 2.46
N GLY A 270 0.22 6.00 3.38
CA GLY A 270 -1.12 5.57 3.79
C GLY A 270 -1.15 4.48 4.88
N GLU A 271 0.00 4.12 5.45
CA GLU A 271 0.10 3.15 6.56
C GLU A 271 -0.12 3.82 7.92
N ASN A 272 -1.34 4.34 8.15
CA ASN A 272 -1.67 5.18 9.30
C ASN A 272 -1.49 4.48 10.66
N ASP A 273 -1.88 3.21 10.78
CA ASP A 273 -1.76 2.46 12.05
C ASP A 273 -0.31 2.31 12.50
N LYS A 274 0.57 1.96 11.55
CA LYS A 274 2.01 1.85 11.82
C LYS A 274 2.58 3.23 12.16
N ALA A 275 2.18 4.28 11.44
CA ALA A 275 2.59 5.64 11.73
C ALA A 275 2.22 6.08 13.16
N ILE A 276 0.97 5.83 13.59
CA ILE A 276 0.48 6.10 14.94
C ILE A 276 1.34 5.39 15.99
N ASN A 277 1.69 4.12 15.77
CA ASN A 277 2.54 3.37 16.70
C ASN A 277 3.93 4.00 16.82
N HIS A 278 4.55 4.43 15.71
CA HIS A 278 5.84 5.13 15.76
C HIS A 278 5.75 6.49 16.47
N PHE A 279 4.68 7.26 16.27
CA PHE A 279 4.48 8.51 17.00
C PHE A 279 4.29 8.28 18.50
N ARG A 280 3.55 7.23 18.89
CA ARG A 280 3.42 6.83 20.31
C ARG A 280 4.77 6.41 20.89
N SER A 281 5.56 5.64 20.17
CA SER A 281 6.92 5.28 20.60
C SER A 281 7.81 6.51 20.77
N ALA A 282 7.71 7.51 19.86
CA ALA A 282 8.43 8.76 20.01
C ALA A 282 8.03 9.50 21.30
N LEU A 283 6.73 9.57 21.61
CA LEU A 283 6.23 10.18 22.84
C LEU A 283 6.57 9.40 24.11
N SER A 284 6.77 8.09 24.00
CA SER A 284 7.27 7.30 25.13
C SER A 284 8.75 7.58 25.44
N CYS A 285 9.53 8.01 24.44
CA CYS A 285 10.91 8.43 24.61
C CYS A 285 10.99 9.89 25.10
N ASP A 286 10.20 10.78 24.50
CA ASP A 286 10.11 12.20 24.85
C ASP A 286 8.64 12.67 24.82
N PRO A 287 7.98 12.79 25.99
CA PRO A 287 6.58 13.22 26.09
C PRO A 287 6.31 14.64 25.56
N ASP A 288 7.32 15.51 25.56
CA ASP A 288 7.20 16.92 25.15
C ASP A 288 7.58 17.13 23.68
N TYR A 289 7.83 16.05 22.93
CA TYR A 289 8.20 16.13 21.52
C TYR A 289 7.02 16.61 20.66
N LYS A 290 6.99 17.93 20.41
CA LYS A 290 5.88 18.65 19.75
C LYS A 290 5.48 18.06 18.41
N ASP A 291 6.45 17.64 17.61
CA ASP A 291 6.18 17.08 16.28
C ASP A 291 5.45 15.75 16.37
N ALA A 292 5.84 14.85 17.29
CA ALA A 292 5.11 13.60 17.50
C ALA A 292 3.67 13.87 17.95
N VAL A 293 3.46 14.79 18.89
CA VAL A 293 2.10 15.16 19.35
C VAL A 293 1.26 15.71 18.20
N LYS A 294 1.83 16.62 17.39
CA LYS A 294 1.16 17.23 16.25
C LYS A 294 0.72 16.17 15.23
N TYR A 295 1.65 15.34 14.77
CA TYR A 295 1.35 14.32 13.77
C TYR A 295 0.39 13.26 14.33
N LEU A 296 0.57 12.79 15.57
CA LEU A 296 -0.34 11.83 16.19
C LEU A 296 -1.79 12.34 16.22
N ARG A 297 -2.01 13.58 16.69
CA ARG A 297 -3.36 14.18 16.74
C ARG A 297 -3.94 14.34 15.34
N MET A 298 -3.12 14.74 14.37
CA MET A 298 -3.54 14.95 12.98
C MET A 298 -4.00 13.64 12.34
N VAL A 299 -3.18 12.57 12.40
CA VAL A 299 -3.52 11.27 11.81
C VAL A 299 -4.75 10.67 12.48
N GLN A 300 -4.83 10.69 13.81
CA GLN A 300 -6.00 10.19 14.54
C GLN A 300 -7.28 10.96 14.21
N LYS A 301 -7.20 12.29 14.09
CA LYS A 301 -8.34 13.12 13.70
C LYS A 301 -8.79 12.76 12.28
N LEU A 302 -7.85 12.62 11.34
CA LEU A 302 -8.14 12.28 9.95
C LEU A 302 -8.80 10.89 9.83
N ASP A 303 -8.26 9.88 10.49
CA ASP A 303 -8.81 8.52 10.48
C ASP A 303 -10.20 8.47 11.11
N ARG A 304 -10.41 9.19 12.21
CA ARG A 304 -11.73 9.31 12.84
C ARG A 304 -12.74 9.92 11.88
N MET A 305 -12.40 11.02 11.22
CA MET A 305 -13.33 11.71 10.32
C MET A 305 -13.63 10.90 9.06
N LYS A 306 -12.64 10.18 8.54
CA LYS A 306 -12.82 9.20 7.46
C LYS A 306 -13.77 8.07 7.90
N ALA A 307 -13.58 7.53 9.11
CA ALA A 307 -14.42 6.47 9.66
C ALA A 307 -15.86 6.94 9.93
N ASP A 308 -16.02 8.13 10.52
CA ASP A 308 -17.33 8.75 10.77
C ASP A 308 -18.07 8.99 9.44
N GLY A 309 -17.41 9.55 8.43
CA GLY A 309 -17.98 9.74 7.09
C GLY A 309 -18.38 8.41 6.42
N ASN A 310 -17.57 7.36 6.59
CA ASN A 310 -17.89 6.02 6.08
C ASN A 310 -19.10 5.41 6.80
N SER A 311 -19.26 5.68 8.10
CA SER A 311 -20.41 5.25 8.89
C SER A 311 -21.69 5.97 8.44
N GLU A 312 -21.63 7.30 8.23
CA GLU A 312 -22.77 8.08 7.74
C GLU A 312 -23.17 7.70 6.30
N TYR A 313 -22.20 7.37 5.45
CA TYR A 313 -22.45 6.81 4.12
C TYR A 313 -23.24 5.49 4.22
N LYS A 314 -22.79 4.55 5.05
CA LYS A 314 -23.50 3.27 5.26
C LYS A 314 -24.90 3.47 5.85
N ALA A 315 -25.10 4.51 6.65
CA ALA A 315 -26.40 4.89 7.21
C ALA A 315 -27.34 5.59 6.20
N GLY A 316 -26.90 5.83 4.96
CA GLY A 316 -27.67 6.53 3.92
C GLY A 316 -27.76 8.05 4.13
N ARG A 317 -26.98 8.61 5.06
CA ARG A 317 -26.98 10.04 5.40
C ARG A 317 -25.89 10.75 4.60
N TRP A 318 -26.08 10.83 3.29
CA TRP A 318 -25.07 11.30 2.33
C TRP A 318 -24.58 12.73 2.61
N GLN A 319 -25.47 13.64 3.02
CA GLN A 319 -25.07 15.03 3.33
C GLN A 319 -24.15 15.09 4.56
N ALA A 320 -24.48 14.39 5.63
CA ALA A 320 -23.63 14.32 6.83
C ALA A 320 -22.27 13.69 6.51
N ALA A 321 -22.23 12.69 5.62
CA ALA A 321 -20.98 12.10 5.14
C ALA A 321 -20.14 13.13 4.34
N ILE A 322 -20.77 13.93 3.46
CA ILE A 322 -20.09 15.00 2.71
C ILE A 322 -19.48 16.03 3.66
N ASP A 323 -20.19 16.42 4.71
CA ASP A 323 -19.70 17.39 5.68
C ASP A 323 -18.47 16.82 6.40
N LYS A 324 -18.53 15.56 6.85
CA LYS A 324 -17.39 14.87 7.48
C LYS A 324 -16.17 14.74 6.57
N TYR A 325 -16.36 14.40 5.30
CA TYR A 325 -15.25 14.37 4.34
C TYR A 325 -14.68 15.75 4.03
N SER A 326 -15.53 16.79 4.03
CA SER A 326 -15.08 18.16 3.81
C SER A 326 -14.25 18.66 4.99
N GLU A 327 -14.71 18.42 6.22
CA GLU A 327 -13.94 18.70 7.42
C GLU A 327 -12.61 17.89 7.42
N ALA A 328 -12.60 16.65 6.91
CA ALA A 328 -11.38 15.81 6.86
C ALA A 328 -10.32 16.37 5.90
N LEU A 329 -10.74 16.93 4.76
CA LEU A 329 -9.86 17.55 3.78
C LEU A 329 -9.15 18.82 4.33
N GLU A 330 -9.72 19.45 5.35
CA GLU A 330 -9.12 20.61 6.03
C GLU A 330 -8.04 20.22 7.05
N VAL A 331 -8.02 18.97 7.52
CA VAL A 331 -7.06 18.51 8.54
C VAL A 331 -5.64 18.48 8.00
N ASP A 332 -5.45 17.95 6.79
CA ASP A 332 -4.14 17.87 6.12
C ASP A 332 -4.27 18.14 4.61
N PRO A 333 -4.26 19.41 4.18
CA PRO A 333 -4.39 19.77 2.77
C PRO A 333 -3.21 19.31 1.89
N MET A 334 -2.06 18.97 2.49
CA MET A 334 -0.83 18.61 1.75
C MET A 334 -0.75 17.12 1.43
N ASN A 335 -1.53 16.27 2.10
CA ASN A 335 -1.52 14.82 1.85
C ASN A 335 -2.30 14.46 0.59
N LYS A 336 -1.60 14.45 -0.55
CA LYS A 336 -2.17 14.14 -1.87
C LYS A 336 -2.88 12.79 -1.90
N GLY A 337 -2.24 11.73 -1.40
CA GLY A 337 -2.77 10.36 -1.48
C GLY A 337 -4.06 10.18 -0.70
N THR A 338 -4.10 10.65 0.55
CA THR A 338 -5.32 10.56 1.37
C THR A 338 -6.42 11.49 0.85
N ASN A 339 -6.07 12.70 0.40
CA ASN A 339 -7.05 13.66 -0.11
C ASN A 339 -7.72 13.17 -1.40
N SER A 340 -7.00 12.49 -2.30
CA SER A 340 -7.59 11.84 -3.47
C SER A 340 -8.67 10.82 -3.09
N LYS A 341 -8.42 9.98 -2.08
CA LYS A 341 -9.38 8.99 -1.58
C LYS A 341 -10.60 9.67 -0.93
N LEU A 342 -10.39 10.67 -0.08
CA LEU A 342 -11.47 11.41 0.58
C LEU A 342 -12.37 12.14 -0.43
N LEU A 343 -11.79 12.75 -1.47
CA LEU A 343 -12.54 13.41 -2.54
C LEU A 343 -13.39 12.41 -3.33
N GLN A 344 -12.87 11.23 -3.64
CA GLN A 344 -13.64 10.19 -4.33
C GLN A 344 -14.77 9.64 -3.46
N ASN A 345 -14.53 9.43 -2.17
CA ASN A 345 -15.57 9.06 -1.20
C ASN A 345 -16.67 10.14 -1.10
N ARG A 346 -16.29 11.42 -1.11
CA ARG A 346 -17.24 12.55 -1.16
C ARG A 346 -18.01 12.61 -2.47
N ALA A 347 -17.35 12.35 -3.60
CA ALA A 347 -17.97 12.28 -4.92
C ALA A 347 -19.05 11.18 -4.98
N LEU A 348 -18.79 10.00 -4.42
CA LEU A 348 -19.79 8.93 -4.31
C LEU A 348 -21.04 9.41 -3.55
N CYS A 349 -20.87 10.12 -2.43
CA CYS A 349 -21.99 10.69 -1.68
C CYS A 349 -22.80 11.69 -2.54
N ARG A 350 -22.12 12.53 -3.33
CA ARG A 350 -22.77 13.50 -4.23
C ARG A 350 -23.51 12.84 -5.38
N VAL A 351 -22.98 11.74 -5.92
CA VAL A 351 -23.68 10.91 -6.91
C VAL A 351 -25.02 10.41 -6.34
N GLN A 352 -25.02 9.90 -5.11
CA GLN A 352 -26.26 9.46 -4.44
C GLN A 352 -27.28 10.60 -4.24
N LEU A 353 -26.81 11.84 -4.04
CA LEU A 353 -27.65 13.04 -3.96
C LEU A 353 -28.05 13.63 -5.33
N LYS A 354 -27.64 13.00 -6.44
CA LYS A 354 -27.82 13.50 -7.82
C LYS A 354 -27.14 14.84 -8.10
N ASP A 355 -26.19 15.27 -7.26
CA ASP A 355 -25.32 16.40 -7.54
C ASP A 355 -24.13 15.96 -8.40
N TYR A 356 -24.41 15.70 -9.68
CA TYR A 356 -23.39 15.19 -10.60
C TYR A 356 -22.30 16.21 -10.90
N LYS A 357 -22.63 17.51 -10.93
CA LYS A 357 -21.65 18.59 -11.16
C LYS A 357 -20.64 18.65 -10.02
N GLY A 358 -21.11 18.61 -8.77
CA GLY A 358 -20.24 18.55 -7.60
C GLY A 358 -19.42 17.26 -7.54
N ALA A 359 -19.98 16.12 -7.95
CA ALA A 359 -19.26 14.85 -8.00
C ALA A 359 -18.10 14.87 -9.03
N VAL A 360 -18.34 15.36 -10.24
CA VAL A 360 -17.31 15.49 -11.29
C VAL A 360 -16.18 16.41 -10.83
N ALA A 361 -16.50 17.56 -10.23
CA ALA A 361 -15.50 18.49 -9.71
C ALA A 361 -14.61 17.88 -8.61
N ASP A 362 -15.17 17.02 -7.75
CA ASP A 362 -14.39 16.30 -6.74
C ASP A 362 -13.49 15.22 -7.37
N CYS A 363 -14.01 14.47 -8.35
CA CYS A 363 -13.22 13.49 -9.07
C CYS A 363 -12.07 14.12 -9.85
N GLU A 364 -12.28 15.27 -10.51
CA GLU A 364 -11.21 16.00 -11.21
C GLU A 364 -10.12 16.47 -10.26
N LYS A 365 -10.50 16.98 -9.08
CA LYS A 365 -9.53 17.31 -8.02
C LYS A 365 -8.77 16.07 -7.55
N ALA A 366 -9.46 14.95 -7.34
CA ALA A 366 -8.80 13.69 -6.94
C ALA A 366 -7.80 13.21 -8.00
N ILE A 367 -8.16 13.26 -9.28
CA ILE A 367 -7.28 12.88 -10.41
C ILE A 367 -6.08 13.84 -10.53
N SER A 368 -6.28 15.14 -10.28
CA SER A 368 -5.18 16.12 -10.29
C SER A 368 -4.15 15.88 -9.18
N LEU A 369 -4.59 15.32 -8.05
CA LEU A 369 -3.72 14.97 -6.92
C LEU A 369 -3.04 13.61 -7.12
N ASP A 370 -3.78 12.62 -7.64
CA ASP A 370 -3.27 11.30 -7.98
C ASP A 370 -3.80 10.82 -9.35
N PRO A 371 -3.01 10.99 -10.42
CA PRO A 371 -3.39 10.54 -11.77
C PRO A 371 -3.51 9.01 -11.91
N SER A 372 -2.88 8.25 -11.00
CA SER A 372 -2.92 6.78 -11.00
C SER A 372 -4.18 6.22 -10.32
N TYR A 373 -5.00 7.08 -9.70
CA TYR A 373 -6.16 6.65 -8.95
C TYR A 373 -7.36 6.29 -9.86
N THR A 374 -7.36 5.05 -10.35
CA THR A 374 -8.37 4.51 -11.28
C THR A 374 -9.80 4.60 -10.72
N LYS A 375 -10.00 4.45 -9.39
CA LYS A 375 -11.32 4.54 -8.77
C LYS A 375 -11.97 5.92 -8.96
N ALA A 376 -11.22 7.01 -8.82
CA ALA A 376 -11.76 8.36 -9.05
C ALA A 376 -12.19 8.56 -10.51
N LYS A 377 -11.43 8.03 -11.47
CA LYS A 377 -11.80 8.06 -12.90
C LYS A 377 -13.08 7.26 -13.17
N LYS A 378 -13.23 6.07 -12.58
CA LYS A 378 -14.48 5.26 -12.67
C LYS A 378 -15.68 6.00 -12.06
N THR A 379 -15.51 6.62 -10.88
CA THR A 379 -16.56 7.42 -10.25
C THR A 379 -16.92 8.65 -11.09
N LYS A 380 -15.95 9.31 -11.74
CA LYS A 380 -16.20 10.40 -12.70
C LYS A 380 -17.06 9.94 -13.87
N ALA A 381 -16.69 8.85 -14.52
CA ALA A 381 -17.46 8.30 -15.64
C ALA A 381 -18.89 7.92 -15.22
N THR A 382 -19.04 7.34 -14.03
CA THR A 382 -20.36 7.02 -13.47
C THR A 382 -21.20 8.28 -13.26
N ALA A 383 -20.62 9.34 -12.69
CA ALA A 383 -21.31 10.63 -12.49
C ALA A 383 -21.71 11.28 -13.82
N LEU A 384 -20.84 11.24 -14.84
CA LEU A 384 -21.13 11.75 -16.19
C LEU A 384 -22.27 10.98 -16.85
N GLY A 385 -22.24 9.64 -16.78
CA GLY A 385 -23.31 8.81 -17.33
C GLY A 385 -24.67 9.09 -16.67
N GLN A 386 -24.71 9.15 -15.34
CA GLN A 386 -25.94 9.46 -14.60
C GLN A 386 -26.44 10.90 -14.83
N SER A 387 -25.56 11.83 -15.23
CA SER A 387 -25.96 13.18 -15.64
C SER A 387 -26.58 13.25 -17.04
N GLY A 388 -26.46 12.19 -17.84
CA GLY A 388 -26.94 12.08 -19.22
C GLY A 388 -25.84 12.18 -20.27
N ASP A 389 -24.63 12.59 -19.89
CA ASP A 389 -23.47 12.76 -20.77
C ASP A 389 -22.74 11.42 -21.01
N TRP A 390 -23.46 10.42 -21.52
CA TRP A 390 -22.95 9.06 -21.76
C TRP A 390 -21.77 9.02 -22.74
N GLU A 391 -21.71 9.93 -23.71
CA GLU A 391 -20.57 10.02 -24.64
C GLU A 391 -19.26 10.39 -23.93
N ALA A 392 -19.33 11.32 -22.98
CA ALA A 392 -18.19 11.71 -22.16
C ALA A 392 -17.78 10.57 -21.21
N ALA A 393 -18.76 9.88 -20.62
CA ALA A 393 -18.51 8.72 -19.76
C ALA A 393 -17.78 7.58 -20.51
N ILE A 394 -18.21 7.27 -21.73
CA ILE A 394 -17.58 6.22 -22.56
C ILE A 394 -16.14 6.59 -22.92
N ARG A 395 -15.87 7.87 -23.25
CA ARG A 395 -14.50 8.33 -23.53
C ARG A 395 -13.58 8.08 -22.34
N GLU A 396 -13.96 8.52 -21.15
CA GLU A 396 -13.18 8.32 -19.93
C GLU A 396 -12.96 6.84 -19.60
N LEU A 397 -13.97 5.99 -19.80
CA LEU A 397 -13.85 4.54 -19.58
C LEU A 397 -12.98 3.85 -20.63
N LYS A 398 -12.98 4.32 -21.88
CA LYS A 398 -12.08 3.80 -22.94
C LYS A 398 -10.64 4.20 -22.69
N ASP A 399 -10.40 5.45 -22.28
CA ASP A 399 -9.07 5.92 -21.88
C ASP A 399 -8.53 5.10 -20.69
N LEU A 400 -9.41 4.74 -19.74
CA LEU A 400 -9.11 3.81 -18.66
C LEU A 400 -8.80 2.39 -19.15
N GLN A 401 -9.57 1.88 -20.10
CA GLN A 401 -9.38 0.54 -20.66
C GLN A 401 -8.05 0.40 -21.42
N GLU A 402 -7.62 1.47 -22.09
CA GLU A 402 -6.32 1.51 -22.77
C GLU A 402 -5.16 1.51 -21.77
N GLN A 403 -5.31 2.21 -20.63
CA GLN A 403 -4.33 2.22 -19.54
C GLN A 403 -4.23 0.85 -18.85
N ASP A 404 -5.38 0.20 -18.61
CA ASP A 404 -5.47 -1.09 -17.91
C ASP A 404 -6.23 -2.16 -18.73
N PRO A 405 -5.64 -2.74 -19.80
CA PRO A 405 -6.33 -3.71 -20.66
C PRO A 405 -6.72 -5.02 -19.97
N GLN A 406 -6.15 -5.31 -18.80
CA GLN A 406 -6.32 -6.56 -18.06
C GLN A 406 -7.51 -6.52 -17.08
N ASP A 407 -8.13 -5.36 -16.82
CA ASP A 407 -9.29 -5.27 -15.92
C ASP A 407 -10.61 -5.52 -16.67
N PRO A 408 -11.24 -6.71 -16.54
CA PRO A 408 -12.52 -7.00 -17.19
C PRO A 408 -13.68 -6.16 -16.63
N SER A 409 -13.53 -5.50 -15.47
CA SER A 409 -14.54 -4.58 -14.93
C SER A 409 -14.72 -3.37 -15.83
N ILE A 410 -13.63 -2.79 -16.32
CA ILE A 410 -13.67 -1.59 -17.17
C ILE A 410 -14.40 -1.91 -18.48
N ALA A 411 -14.07 -3.04 -19.11
CA ALA A 411 -14.75 -3.48 -20.34
C ALA A 411 -16.26 -3.72 -20.12
N LYS A 412 -16.68 -4.18 -18.93
CA LYS A 412 -18.11 -4.29 -18.59
C LYS A 412 -18.77 -2.92 -18.39
N GLU A 413 -18.07 -1.99 -17.75
CA GLU A 413 -18.54 -0.61 -17.55
C GLU A 413 -18.67 0.13 -18.88
N VAL A 414 -17.71 -0.01 -19.81
CA VAL A 414 -17.79 0.54 -21.17
C VAL A 414 -19.04 0.02 -21.88
N ARG A 415 -19.23 -1.31 -21.92
CA ARG A 415 -20.41 -1.92 -22.58
C ARG A 415 -21.72 -1.45 -21.97
N ARG A 416 -21.78 -1.33 -20.63
CA ARG A 416 -22.96 -0.78 -19.95
C ARG A 416 -23.21 0.67 -20.36
N ALA A 417 -22.18 1.51 -20.37
CA ALA A 417 -22.30 2.90 -20.78
C ALA A 417 -22.71 3.05 -22.27
N GLU A 418 -22.19 2.20 -23.15
CA GLU A 418 -22.59 2.14 -24.56
C GLU A 418 -24.05 1.70 -24.74
N LEU A 419 -24.51 0.72 -23.95
CA LEU A 419 -25.91 0.31 -23.93
C LEU A 419 -26.83 1.45 -23.46
N GLU A 420 -26.46 2.16 -22.40
CA GLU A 420 -27.23 3.30 -21.90
C GLU A 420 -27.22 4.47 -22.91
N LEU A 421 -26.10 4.70 -23.61
CA LEU A 421 -26.07 5.65 -24.72
C LEU A 421 -27.05 5.26 -25.83
N LYS A 422 -27.06 3.97 -26.25
CA LYS A 422 -28.01 3.45 -27.24
C LYS A 422 -29.46 3.63 -26.76
N LYS A 423 -29.75 3.31 -25.49
CA LYS A 423 -31.07 3.54 -24.87
C LYS A 423 -31.47 5.02 -24.88
N SER A 424 -30.53 5.93 -24.58
CA SER A 424 -30.81 7.38 -24.55
C SER A 424 -31.09 7.96 -25.94
N LYS A 425 -30.49 7.40 -27.00
CA LYS A 425 -30.71 7.79 -28.39
C LYS A 425 -31.91 7.06 -29.03
N ARG A 426 -32.50 6.10 -28.33
CA ARG A 426 -33.60 5.28 -28.83
C ARG A 426 -34.88 6.09 -28.94
N LYS A 427 -35.66 5.83 -30.00
CA LYS A 427 -37.01 6.35 -30.16
C LYS A 427 -37.90 5.86 -29.01
N ASP A 428 -38.64 6.79 -28.40
CA ASP A 428 -39.61 6.50 -27.35
C ASP A 428 -40.96 6.12 -27.99
N TYR A 429 -41.19 4.82 -28.17
CA TYR A 429 -42.38 4.30 -28.87
C TYR A 429 -43.68 4.63 -28.14
N TYR A 430 -43.64 4.74 -26.80
CA TYR A 430 -44.80 5.16 -26.01
C TYR A 430 -45.17 6.61 -26.32
N LYS A 431 -44.17 7.50 -26.43
CA LYS A 431 -44.40 8.89 -26.87
C LYS A 431 -44.88 8.97 -28.32
N ILE A 432 -44.35 8.15 -29.23
CA ILE A 432 -44.76 8.12 -30.64
C ILE A 432 -46.24 7.74 -30.77
N LEU A 433 -46.72 6.75 -30.01
CA LEU A 433 -48.13 6.37 -29.98
C LEU A 433 -49.00 7.28 -29.09
N GLY A 434 -48.40 8.10 -28.23
CA GLY A 434 -49.10 8.96 -27.29
C GLY A 434 -49.81 8.19 -26.17
N VAL A 435 -49.18 7.11 -25.68
CA VAL A 435 -49.70 6.27 -24.60
C VAL A 435 -48.75 6.24 -23.40
N GLU A 436 -49.28 5.98 -22.21
CA GLU A 436 -48.46 5.79 -21.01
C GLU A 436 -47.78 4.42 -21.00
N LYS A 437 -46.70 4.29 -20.21
CA LYS A 437 -45.88 3.05 -20.16
C LYS A 437 -46.64 1.85 -19.61
N ASP A 438 -47.70 2.07 -18.84
CA ASP A 438 -48.58 1.05 -18.25
C ASP A 438 -49.83 0.79 -19.12
N ALA A 439 -49.92 1.39 -20.31
CA ALA A 439 -51.06 1.21 -21.20
C ALA A 439 -51.31 -0.26 -21.53
N ASP A 440 -52.58 -0.65 -21.49
CA ASP A 440 -53.03 -1.98 -21.87
C ASP A 440 -53.00 -2.16 -23.41
N GLU A 441 -53.05 -3.42 -23.86
CA GLU A 441 -52.96 -3.77 -25.27
C GLU A 441 -54.07 -3.09 -26.11
N ASN A 442 -55.25 -2.92 -25.51
CA ASN A 442 -56.37 -2.24 -26.14
C ASN A 442 -56.13 -0.74 -26.34
N ALA A 443 -55.54 -0.06 -25.34
CA ALA A 443 -55.15 1.35 -25.46
C ALA A 443 -54.08 1.53 -26.53
N ILE A 444 -53.07 0.67 -26.57
CA ILE A 444 -52.01 0.68 -27.60
C ILE A 444 -52.62 0.53 -29.00
N LYS A 445 -53.51 -0.44 -29.20
CA LYS A 445 -54.19 -0.68 -30.49
C LYS A 445 -55.11 0.47 -30.89
N LYS A 446 -55.80 1.08 -29.94
CA LYS A 446 -56.65 2.25 -30.18
C LYS A 446 -55.81 3.48 -30.56
N ALA A 447 -54.71 3.70 -29.86
CA ALA A 447 -53.78 4.80 -30.11
C ALA A 447 -53.12 4.67 -31.49
N TYR A 448 -52.65 3.46 -31.84
CA TYR A 448 -52.13 3.17 -33.17
C TYR A 448 -53.12 3.50 -34.28
N ARG A 449 -54.37 3.01 -34.20
CA ARG A 449 -55.39 3.31 -35.23
C ARG A 449 -55.63 4.81 -35.38
N LYS A 450 -55.66 5.55 -34.26
CA LYS A 450 -55.83 7.01 -34.28
C LYS A 450 -54.63 7.69 -34.93
N ALA A 451 -53.41 7.35 -34.52
CA ALA A 451 -52.17 7.92 -35.02
C ALA A 451 -51.96 7.60 -36.51
N ALA A 452 -52.21 6.35 -36.92
CA ALA A 452 -52.10 5.91 -38.31
C ALA A 452 -53.06 6.65 -39.25
N ILE A 453 -54.32 6.89 -38.83
CA ILE A 453 -55.27 7.66 -39.65
C ILE A 453 -54.87 9.13 -39.76
N MET A 454 -54.33 9.73 -38.68
CA MET A 454 -53.93 11.14 -38.70
C MET A 454 -52.66 11.38 -39.51
N HIS A 455 -51.69 10.47 -39.43
CA HIS A 455 -50.39 10.61 -40.09
C HIS A 455 -50.27 9.80 -41.40
N HIS A 456 -51.38 9.35 -41.98
CA HIS A 456 -51.36 8.61 -43.24
C HIS A 456 -50.81 9.51 -44.39
N PRO A 457 -49.87 9.02 -45.23
CA PRO A 457 -49.30 9.80 -46.33
C PRO A 457 -50.35 10.37 -47.28
N ASP A 458 -51.36 9.57 -47.67
CA ASP A 458 -52.44 10.01 -48.57
C ASP A 458 -53.29 11.17 -48.02
N LYS A 459 -53.36 11.31 -46.70
CA LYS A 459 -54.11 12.41 -46.04
C LYS A 459 -53.23 13.64 -45.79
N ASN A 460 -51.92 13.49 -45.91
CA ASN A 460 -50.94 14.55 -45.72
C ASN A 460 -49.95 14.58 -46.90
N PRO A 461 -50.43 14.77 -48.15
CA PRO A 461 -49.58 14.70 -49.35
C PRO A 461 -48.55 15.84 -49.44
N ASP A 462 -48.74 16.93 -48.70
CA ASP A 462 -47.85 18.10 -48.67
C ASP A 462 -46.82 18.06 -47.52
N ASP A 463 -46.86 17.03 -46.65
CA ASP A 463 -45.94 16.85 -45.52
C ASP A 463 -44.89 15.78 -45.85
N GLU A 464 -43.68 16.23 -46.20
CA GLU A 464 -42.56 15.35 -46.59
C GLU A 464 -42.18 14.35 -45.47
N ASP A 465 -42.46 14.69 -44.21
CA ASP A 465 -42.16 13.85 -43.05
C ASP A 465 -43.30 12.89 -42.67
N ALA A 466 -44.47 12.97 -43.33
CA ALA A 466 -45.63 12.14 -42.98
C ALA A 466 -45.34 10.64 -43.15
N ALA A 467 -44.61 10.27 -44.19
CA ALA A 467 -44.19 8.90 -44.44
C ALA A 467 -43.24 8.37 -43.34
N GLU A 468 -42.32 9.21 -42.85
CA GLU A 468 -41.40 8.84 -41.77
C GLU A 468 -42.14 8.69 -40.44
N ARG A 469 -43.03 9.62 -40.10
CA ARG A 469 -43.89 9.53 -38.90
C ARG A 469 -44.78 8.30 -38.93
N PHE A 470 -45.37 7.98 -40.09
CA PHE A 470 -46.20 6.79 -40.27
C PHE A 470 -45.39 5.49 -40.06
N LYS A 471 -44.15 5.46 -40.56
CA LYS A 471 -43.23 4.33 -40.33
C LYS A 471 -42.91 4.16 -38.85
N ASP A 472 -42.60 5.25 -38.15
CA ASP A 472 -42.31 5.25 -36.71
C ASP A 472 -43.51 4.78 -35.87
N ILE A 473 -44.73 5.16 -36.26
CA ILE A 473 -45.98 4.70 -35.63
C ILE A 473 -46.17 3.20 -35.84
N GLY A 474 -45.86 2.68 -37.04
CA GLY A 474 -45.90 1.25 -37.34
C GLY A 474 -44.91 0.44 -36.49
N GLU A 475 -43.65 0.89 -36.45
CA GLU A 475 -42.58 0.27 -35.65
C GLU A 475 -42.89 0.28 -34.15
N ALA A 476 -43.45 1.39 -33.65
CA ALA A 476 -43.89 1.52 -32.27
C ALA A 476 -45.01 0.53 -31.92
N TYR A 477 -46.01 0.36 -32.80
CA TYR A 477 -47.09 -0.59 -32.57
C TYR A 477 -46.60 -2.04 -32.63
N GLU A 478 -45.76 -2.39 -33.60
CA GLU A 478 -45.22 -3.75 -33.72
C GLU A 478 -44.45 -4.16 -32.45
N THR A 479 -43.69 -3.22 -31.87
CA THR A 479 -42.89 -3.48 -30.68
C THR A 479 -43.72 -3.50 -29.40
N LEU A 480 -44.71 -2.61 -29.27
CA LEU A 480 -45.50 -2.47 -28.03
C LEU A 480 -46.73 -3.38 -27.97
N SER A 481 -47.24 -3.87 -29.09
CA SER A 481 -48.40 -4.78 -29.12
C SER A 481 -48.05 -6.21 -28.74
N ASP A 482 -46.81 -6.65 -29.00
CA ASP A 482 -46.32 -7.98 -28.59
C ASP A 482 -45.73 -7.92 -27.17
N PRO A 483 -46.23 -8.71 -26.20
CA PRO A 483 -45.74 -8.68 -24.82
C PRO A 483 -44.25 -9.01 -24.67
N GLU A 484 -43.72 -9.89 -25.52
CA GLU A 484 -42.32 -10.29 -25.48
C GLU A 484 -41.42 -9.20 -26.07
N LYS A 485 -41.81 -8.61 -27.21
CA LYS A 485 -41.09 -7.46 -27.78
C LYS A 485 -41.16 -6.23 -26.87
N ARG A 486 -42.29 -5.98 -26.22
CA ARG A 486 -42.46 -4.90 -25.25
C ARG A 486 -41.55 -5.11 -24.03
N ALA A 487 -41.49 -6.32 -23.49
CA ALA A 487 -40.60 -6.64 -22.38
C ALA A 487 -39.12 -6.44 -22.75
N ARG A 488 -38.70 -6.88 -23.94
CA ARG A 488 -37.33 -6.66 -24.46
C ARG A 488 -37.03 -5.18 -24.71
N TYR A 489 -38.01 -4.42 -25.21
CA TYR A 489 -37.93 -2.96 -25.38
C TYR A 489 -37.71 -2.25 -24.03
N ASP A 490 -38.52 -2.61 -23.03
CA ASP A 490 -38.51 -1.99 -21.70
C ASP A 490 -37.24 -2.34 -20.91
N SER A 491 -36.71 -3.56 -21.06
CA SER A 491 -35.42 -3.97 -20.47
C SER A 491 -34.22 -3.41 -21.25
N GLY A 492 -34.41 -3.12 -22.54
CA GLY A 492 -33.39 -2.77 -23.51
C GLY A 492 -32.50 -3.95 -23.93
N GLU A 493 -32.97 -5.18 -23.72
CA GLU A 493 -32.32 -6.41 -24.21
C GLU A 493 -32.29 -6.47 -25.74
N ASP A 494 -33.24 -5.83 -26.41
CA ASP A 494 -33.29 -5.75 -27.86
C ASP A 494 -32.13 -4.92 -28.47
N LEU A 495 -31.45 -4.10 -27.66
CA LEU A 495 -30.28 -3.31 -28.05
C LEU A 495 -28.94 -4.04 -27.83
N MET A 496 -28.97 -5.22 -27.18
CA MET A 496 -27.80 -6.07 -27.07
C MET A 496 -27.64 -6.89 -28.36
N ASP A 497 -26.42 -6.91 -28.92
CA ASP A 497 -26.15 -7.70 -30.10
C ASP A 497 -26.33 -9.20 -29.79
N PRO A 498 -27.14 -9.96 -30.55
CA PRO A 498 -27.31 -11.40 -30.34
C PRO A 498 -25.99 -12.18 -30.38
N MET A 499 -24.96 -11.59 -30.99
CA MET A 499 -23.61 -12.12 -31.12
C MET A 499 -22.78 -12.06 -29.81
N GLU A 500 -23.17 -11.24 -28.82
CA GLU A 500 -22.43 -11.12 -27.55
C GLU A 500 -22.92 -12.04 -26.43
N GLY A 501 -24.09 -12.68 -26.58
CA GLY A 501 -24.72 -13.52 -25.56
C GLY A 501 -24.66 -15.03 -25.80
N PHE A 502 -24.40 -15.48 -27.04
CA PHE A 502 -24.41 -16.90 -27.37
C PHE A 502 -23.34 -17.22 -28.43
N GLY A 503 -22.53 -18.24 -28.17
CA GLY A 503 -21.63 -18.81 -29.17
C GLY A 503 -22.39 -19.11 -30.46
N GLY A 504 -21.78 -18.75 -31.59
CA GLY A 504 -22.42 -18.59 -32.89
C GLY A 504 -23.41 -19.68 -33.31
N GLY A 505 -24.50 -19.22 -33.94
CA GLY A 505 -25.44 -20.10 -34.65
C GLY A 505 -26.80 -19.47 -34.88
N GLY A 506 -26.97 -18.81 -36.03
CA GLY A 506 -28.19 -18.90 -36.85
C GLY A 506 -29.45 -18.11 -36.46
N MET A 507 -29.88 -17.30 -37.45
CA MET A 507 -31.29 -17.04 -37.84
C MET A 507 -32.04 -15.90 -37.12
N GLY A 508 -32.22 -14.80 -37.87
CA GLY A 508 -33.06 -13.66 -37.50
C GLY A 508 -33.22 -12.70 -38.68
N GLY A 509 -33.76 -13.21 -39.80
CA GLY A 509 -34.02 -12.42 -41.00
C GLY A 509 -35.19 -11.46 -40.81
N GLY A 510 -34.97 -10.19 -41.09
CA GLY A 510 -36.00 -9.16 -41.13
C GLY A 510 -37.02 -9.43 -42.23
N MET A 511 -38.28 -9.59 -41.82
CA MET A 511 -39.46 -9.52 -42.68
C MET A 511 -40.26 -8.30 -42.22
N SER A 512 -40.01 -7.16 -42.85
CA SER A 512 -40.91 -6.00 -42.79
C SER A 512 -42.19 -6.35 -43.55
N ILE A 513 -43.30 -6.43 -42.83
CA ILE A 513 -44.62 -6.69 -43.41
C ILE A 513 -45.13 -5.42 -44.11
N ASP A 514 -45.58 -5.59 -45.34
CA ASP A 514 -46.13 -4.53 -46.20
C ASP A 514 -47.44 -3.95 -45.60
N PRO A 515 -47.57 -2.62 -45.39
CA PRO A 515 -48.74 -1.98 -44.78
C PRO A 515 -50.08 -2.29 -45.47
N GLU A 516 -50.04 -2.64 -46.75
CA GLU A 516 -51.24 -2.94 -47.56
C GLU A 516 -51.83 -4.32 -47.23
N ILE A 517 -50.99 -5.29 -46.84
CA ILE A 517 -51.41 -6.64 -46.42
C ILE A 517 -52.10 -6.59 -45.05
N LEU A 518 -51.64 -5.71 -44.15
CA LEU A 518 -52.23 -5.54 -42.82
C LEU A 518 -53.65 -4.91 -42.89
N MET A 519 -53.87 -3.98 -43.81
CA MET A 519 -55.17 -3.34 -44.00
C MET A 519 -56.18 -4.26 -44.71
N GLN A 520 -55.70 -5.14 -45.60
CA GLN A 520 -56.52 -6.13 -46.28
C GLN A 520 -57.02 -7.24 -45.34
N MET A 521 -56.25 -7.57 -44.30
CA MET A 521 -56.66 -8.53 -43.26
C MET A 521 -57.76 -7.98 -42.33
N PHE A 522 -57.86 -6.66 -42.17
CA PHE A 522 -58.87 -6.01 -41.33
C PHE A 522 -60.13 -5.58 -42.11
N GLY A 523 -60.02 -5.37 -43.43
CA GLY A 523 -61.14 -4.99 -44.30
C GLY A 523 -62.10 -6.13 -44.68
N ALA A 524 -61.69 -7.40 -44.52
CA ALA A 524 -62.47 -8.56 -44.96
C ALA A 524 -63.47 -9.11 -43.92
N GLN A 525 -63.45 -8.65 -42.66
CA GLN A 525 -64.28 -9.20 -41.58
C GLN A 525 -65.50 -8.32 -41.19
N MET A 526 -65.73 -7.20 -41.87
CA MET A 526 -66.80 -6.25 -41.54
C MET A 526 -67.69 -5.87 -42.74
N GLY A 527 -68.08 -6.85 -43.55
CA GLY A 527 -69.06 -6.63 -44.61
C GLY A 527 -69.62 -7.93 -45.18
N GLY A 528 -70.75 -8.41 -44.67
CA GLY A 528 -71.46 -9.53 -45.30
C GLY A 528 -72.45 -10.29 -44.43
N MET A 529 -73.37 -9.59 -43.75
CA MET A 529 -74.57 -10.24 -43.17
C MET A 529 -75.65 -10.33 -44.26
N GLY A 530 -75.96 -11.52 -44.77
CA GLY A 530 -77.11 -11.70 -45.67
C GLY A 530 -77.24 -13.06 -46.36
N GLY A 531 -78.11 -13.92 -45.82
CA GLY A 531 -78.75 -15.05 -46.51
C GLY A 531 -77.85 -16.27 -46.74
N GLY A 532 -78.23 -17.52 -46.49
CA GLY A 532 -79.54 -18.11 -46.32
C GLY A 532 -79.50 -19.48 -47.01
N GLY A 533 -79.78 -20.55 -46.27
CA GLY A 533 -80.30 -21.79 -46.83
C GLY A 533 -79.32 -22.90 -47.22
N ARG A 534 -79.45 -23.99 -46.46
CA ARG A 534 -79.94 -25.31 -46.94
C ARG A 534 -78.90 -26.40 -47.26
N GLY A 535 -79.00 -27.46 -46.45
CA GLY A 535 -78.73 -28.87 -46.81
C GLY A 535 -77.27 -29.31 -46.64
N GLY A 536 -76.93 -30.40 -45.97
CA GLY A 536 -77.71 -31.52 -45.46
C GLY A 536 -76.86 -32.81 -45.59
N GLY A 537 -76.72 -33.55 -44.48
CA GLY A 537 -76.25 -34.94 -44.41
C GLY A 537 -74.73 -35.14 -44.39
N GLY A 538 -74.12 -35.94 -43.52
CA GLY A 538 -74.62 -36.78 -42.43
C GLY A 538 -73.48 -37.70 -41.92
N PHE A 539 -73.49 -38.00 -40.61
CA PHE A 539 -73.18 -39.29 -39.95
C PHE A 539 -71.81 -39.98 -40.21
N HIS A 540 -70.97 -40.44 -39.27
CA HIS A 540 -71.07 -41.00 -37.89
C HIS A 540 -69.76 -40.64 -37.13
N SER A 541 -69.78 -40.21 -35.87
CA SER A 541 -69.85 -40.99 -34.61
C SER A 541 -68.65 -41.92 -34.33
N PHE A 542 -67.87 -41.58 -33.29
CA PHE A 542 -67.45 -42.44 -32.16
C PHE A 542 -66.76 -41.50 -31.15
N GLY A 543 -67.46 -41.06 -30.10
CA GLY A 543 -67.42 -41.64 -28.74
C GLY A 543 -66.38 -40.84 -27.93
N GLY A 544 -66.78 -39.89 -27.07
CA GLY A 544 -67.45 -40.14 -25.79
C GLY A 544 -66.36 -40.39 -24.75
N GLU A 545 -66.27 -39.77 -23.58
CA GLU A 545 -67.13 -38.93 -22.74
C GLU A 545 -66.13 -38.37 -21.68
N ASP A 546 -66.13 -37.06 -21.36
CA ASP A 546 -66.89 -36.45 -20.24
C ASP A 546 -66.27 -36.85 -18.87
N ASP A 547 -66.05 -36.02 -17.85
CA ASP A 547 -66.70 -34.77 -17.49
C ASP A 547 -66.02 -34.17 -16.23
N ASP A 548 -66.04 -32.83 -16.14
CA ASP A 548 -66.50 -32.03 -14.98
C ASP A 548 -65.67 -31.85 -13.69
N TYR A 549 -65.17 -30.62 -13.41
CA TYR A 549 -65.78 -29.49 -12.62
C TYR A 549 -65.46 -29.58 -11.09
N PRO A 550 -65.79 -28.59 -10.22
CA PRO A 550 -65.81 -27.12 -10.35
C PRO A 550 -65.30 -26.33 -9.10
N HIS A 551 -65.26 -25.00 -9.26
CA HIS A 551 -65.69 -23.90 -8.35
C HIS A 551 -65.10 -23.59 -6.95
N SER A 552 -64.45 -22.40 -6.90
CA SER A 552 -64.62 -21.20 -6.05
C SER A 552 -65.38 -21.19 -4.70
N HIS A 553 -64.77 -20.55 -3.68
CA HIS A 553 -65.26 -19.44 -2.80
C HIS A 553 -64.20 -19.20 -1.69
N LYS A 554 -63.54 -18.03 -1.56
CA LYS A 554 -63.87 -16.76 -0.87
C LYS A 554 -63.96 -16.77 0.68
N ASP A 555 -63.20 -15.80 1.22
CA ASP A 555 -63.40 -14.95 2.42
C ASP A 555 -62.79 -15.33 3.81
N ASP A 556 -61.94 -14.40 4.26
CA ASP A 556 -61.80 -13.71 5.56
C ASP A 556 -61.34 -14.39 6.87
N GLY A 557 -60.23 -13.86 7.42
CA GLY A 557 -60.27 -13.16 8.71
C GLY A 557 -59.69 -13.83 9.99
N ASN A 558 -58.70 -13.14 10.58
CA ASN A 558 -58.51 -12.89 12.03
C ASN A 558 -57.60 -13.81 12.90
N VAL A 559 -56.51 -13.22 13.41
CA VAL A 559 -55.67 -13.56 14.60
C VAL A 559 -56.38 -13.11 15.90
N PRO A 560 -56.01 -13.38 17.19
CA PRO A 560 -54.67 -13.65 17.77
C PRO A 560 -54.62 -14.64 18.99
N GLY A 561 -53.45 -14.82 19.63
CA GLY A 561 -53.41 -15.19 21.07
C GLY A 561 -52.21 -16.01 21.58
N TYR A 562 -51.32 -15.34 22.31
CA TYR A 562 -50.17 -15.85 23.09
C TYR A 562 -50.57 -16.47 24.45
N PHE A 563 -49.81 -17.46 24.94
CA PHE A 563 -49.48 -17.91 26.33
C PHE A 563 -48.92 -19.37 26.18
N SER A 564 -47.88 -19.92 26.83
CA SER A 564 -47.09 -19.60 28.03
C SER A 564 -45.79 -20.44 28.04
N GLN A 565 -44.69 -19.84 28.52
CA GLN A 565 -43.68 -20.31 29.48
C GLN A 565 -42.84 -21.62 29.32
N ASP A 566 -41.53 -21.38 29.25
CA ASP A 566 -40.32 -22.14 29.62
C ASP A 566 -40.42 -23.49 30.34
N GLN A 567 -39.68 -24.49 29.85
CA GLN A 567 -38.76 -25.34 30.64
C GLN A 567 -37.61 -25.92 29.79
N HIS A 568 -36.52 -26.21 30.50
CA HIS A 568 -35.14 -26.56 30.11
C HIS A 568 -34.90 -27.79 29.21
N SER A 569 -33.68 -27.77 28.66
CA SER A 569 -32.82 -28.88 28.20
C SER A 569 -32.90 -29.28 26.72
N THR A 570 -31.82 -29.01 25.98
CA THR A 570 -31.54 -29.66 24.70
C THR A 570 -30.05 -29.99 24.61
N GLU A 571 -29.80 -31.30 24.64
CA GLU A 571 -28.56 -31.96 24.23
C GLU A 571 -28.30 -31.75 22.73
N ASP A 572 -27.03 -31.72 22.36
CA ASP A 572 -26.53 -31.53 20.99
C ASP A 572 -26.89 -32.72 20.06
N HIS A 573 -27.81 -32.50 19.12
CA HIS A 573 -28.00 -33.36 17.96
C HIS A 573 -27.61 -32.62 16.66
N ILE A 574 -26.44 -32.97 16.12
CA ILE A 574 -26.00 -32.57 14.78
C ILE A 574 -26.83 -33.33 13.74
N SER A 575 -27.60 -32.59 12.94
CA SER A 575 -28.50 -33.14 11.91
C SER A 575 -27.77 -33.64 10.65
N ASP A 576 -28.30 -34.74 10.13
CA ASP A 576 -27.96 -35.60 8.97
C ASP A 576 -27.89 -34.92 7.58
N ALA A 577 -27.74 -33.59 7.51
CA ALA A 577 -27.70 -32.82 6.27
C ALA A 577 -26.29 -32.74 5.65
N ASN A 578 -25.24 -32.77 6.46
CA ASN A 578 -23.85 -32.64 5.98
C ASN A 578 -23.30 -33.93 5.33
N LEU A 579 -23.88 -35.10 5.63
CA LEU A 579 -23.45 -36.38 5.05
C LEU A 579 -24.03 -36.64 3.65
N ARG A 580 -25.19 -36.05 3.33
CA ARG A 580 -25.86 -36.24 2.03
C ARG A 580 -25.26 -35.38 0.92
N TRP A 581 -24.66 -34.23 1.27
CA TRP A 581 -23.95 -33.37 0.34
C TRP A 581 -22.66 -34.04 -0.19
N PHE A 582 -21.88 -34.70 0.68
CA PHE A 582 -20.63 -35.37 0.29
C PHE A 582 -20.83 -36.60 -0.61
N ARG A 583 -21.95 -37.34 -0.47
CA ARG A 583 -22.27 -38.45 -1.37
C ARG A 583 -22.66 -38.00 -2.79
N ARG A 584 -23.06 -36.75 -2.97
CA ARG A 584 -23.53 -36.20 -4.26
C ARG A 584 -22.38 -35.60 -5.09
N MET A 585 -21.30 -35.14 -4.46
CA MET A 585 -20.07 -34.72 -5.17
C MET A 585 -19.21 -35.90 -5.64
N GLY A 586 -19.18 -37.02 -4.90
CA GLY A 586 -18.33 -38.17 -5.24
C GLY A 586 -18.80 -39.00 -6.44
N MET A 587 -20.06 -38.90 -6.85
CA MET A 587 -20.60 -39.62 -8.02
C MET A 587 -20.60 -38.80 -9.32
N GLY A 588 -20.36 -37.49 -9.27
CA GLY A 588 -20.40 -36.61 -10.45
C GLY A 588 -19.18 -36.71 -11.37
N PHE A 589 -18.05 -37.24 -10.89
CA PHE A 589 -16.81 -37.32 -11.67
C PHE A 589 -16.66 -38.59 -12.53
N LEU A 590 -17.60 -39.54 -12.43
CA LEU A 590 -17.56 -40.80 -13.20
C LEU A 590 -18.45 -40.78 -14.47
N LEU A 591 -19.11 -39.66 -14.78
CA LEU A 591 -19.99 -39.53 -15.96
C LEU A 591 -19.52 -38.48 -16.99
N ALA A 592 -18.38 -37.83 -16.78
CA ALA A 592 -17.75 -36.97 -17.79
C ALA A 592 -16.50 -37.66 -18.33
N GLY A 593 -16.57 -38.15 -19.57
CA GLY A 593 -15.50 -38.87 -20.27
C GLY A 593 -14.27 -37.99 -20.56
N VAL A 594 -13.51 -37.65 -19.52
CA VAL A 594 -12.22 -36.96 -19.62
C VAL A 594 -11.15 -37.91 -19.11
N CYS A 595 -10.33 -38.45 -20.02
CA CYS A 595 -9.14 -39.22 -19.68
C CYS A 595 -8.12 -38.30 -18.99
N VAL A 596 -8.00 -38.42 -17.66
CA VAL A 596 -6.89 -37.85 -16.90
C VAL A 596 -5.81 -38.94 -16.74
N PRO A 597 -4.53 -38.68 -17.05
CA PRO A 597 -3.47 -39.67 -16.91
C PRO A 597 -3.30 -40.09 -15.44
N PHE A 598 -3.03 -41.39 -15.23
CA PHE A 598 -3.06 -42.10 -13.94
C PHE A 598 -2.18 -41.44 -12.86
N ASP A 599 -1.10 -40.77 -13.27
CA ASP A 599 -0.14 -40.12 -12.36
C ASP A 599 -0.73 -38.88 -11.63
N LEU A 600 -1.68 -38.18 -12.25
CA LEU A 600 -2.36 -37.04 -11.64
C LEU A 600 -3.43 -37.46 -10.61
N LEU A 601 -4.01 -38.65 -10.77
CA LEU A 601 -4.99 -39.21 -9.83
C LEU A 601 -4.31 -39.60 -8.51
N VAL A 602 -3.10 -40.16 -8.57
CA VAL A 602 -2.33 -40.57 -7.38
C VAL A 602 -1.91 -39.34 -6.56
N ILE A 603 -1.50 -38.24 -7.22
CA ILE A 603 -1.12 -36.99 -6.53
C ILE A 603 -2.33 -36.36 -5.81
N MET A 604 -3.51 -36.37 -6.42
CA MET A 604 -4.74 -35.85 -5.82
C MET A 604 -5.19 -36.67 -4.59
N VAL A 605 -5.06 -38.00 -4.65
CA VAL A 605 -5.38 -38.88 -3.51
C VAL A 605 -4.38 -38.70 -2.36
N VAL A 606 -3.09 -38.54 -2.65
CA VAL A 606 -2.05 -38.33 -1.62
C VAL A 606 -2.18 -36.96 -0.95
N LEU A 607 -2.47 -35.90 -1.71
CA LEU A 607 -2.70 -34.57 -1.16
C LEU A 607 -4.00 -34.50 -0.35
N GLY A 608 -5.07 -35.15 -0.81
CA GLY A 608 -6.33 -35.26 -0.08
C GLY A 608 -6.18 -36.00 1.26
N ALA A 609 -5.42 -37.10 1.28
CA ALA A 609 -5.14 -37.86 2.51
C ALA A 609 -4.28 -37.04 3.51
N GLY A 610 -3.31 -36.27 3.03
CA GLY A 610 -2.46 -35.41 3.88
C GLY A 610 -3.23 -34.29 4.59
N VAL A 611 -4.20 -33.68 3.89
CA VAL A 611 -5.09 -32.66 4.47
C VAL A 611 -6.03 -33.29 5.51
N PHE A 612 -6.54 -34.50 5.26
CA PHE A 612 -7.42 -35.19 6.19
C PHE A 612 -6.72 -35.62 7.49
N ILE A 613 -5.46 -36.08 7.41
CA ILE A 613 -4.64 -36.41 8.58
C ILE A 613 -4.33 -35.13 9.39
N SER A 614 -4.04 -34.01 8.72
CA SER A 614 -3.76 -32.74 9.41
C SER A 614 -4.97 -32.20 10.17
N ILE A 615 -6.17 -32.22 9.56
CA ILE A 615 -7.40 -31.76 10.22
C ILE A 615 -7.74 -32.66 11.42
N ARG A 616 -7.61 -33.98 11.28
CA ARG A 616 -7.87 -34.92 12.38
C ARG A 616 -6.88 -34.75 13.53
N THR A 617 -5.62 -34.41 13.24
CA THR A 617 -4.60 -34.15 14.27
C THR A 617 -4.87 -32.85 15.01
N VAL A 618 -5.30 -31.80 14.31
CA VAL A 618 -5.69 -30.51 14.92
C VAL A 618 -6.93 -30.65 15.80
N LEU A 619 -7.94 -31.41 15.37
CA LEU A 619 -9.13 -31.68 16.17
C LEU A 619 -8.80 -32.52 17.41
N TYR A 620 -7.94 -33.53 17.28
CA TYR A 620 -7.47 -34.32 18.42
C TYR A 620 -6.67 -33.49 19.44
N LEU A 621 -5.81 -32.57 18.97
CA LEU A 621 -5.07 -31.65 19.83
C LEU A 621 -5.98 -30.64 20.53
N ARG A 622 -7.01 -30.14 19.83
CA ARG A 622 -8.01 -29.23 20.41
C ARG A 622 -8.79 -29.91 21.54
N ASP A 623 -9.27 -31.12 21.32
CA ASP A 623 -10.08 -31.83 22.31
C ASP A 623 -9.22 -32.30 23.50
N ARG A 624 -7.93 -32.61 23.29
CA ARG A 624 -6.98 -32.92 24.38
C ARG A 624 -6.60 -31.68 25.21
N LEU A 625 -6.53 -30.51 24.59
CA LEU A 625 -6.33 -29.22 25.28
C LEU A 625 -7.58 -28.80 26.07
N ALA A 626 -8.78 -29.11 25.57
CA ALA A 626 -10.03 -28.88 26.28
C ALA A 626 -10.15 -29.77 27.54
N LEU A 627 -9.74 -31.04 27.45
CA LEU A 627 -9.71 -31.96 28.60
C LEU A 627 -8.70 -31.54 29.68
N HIS A 628 -7.54 -30.98 29.30
CA HIS A 628 -6.57 -30.46 30.26
C HIS A 628 -7.01 -29.17 30.96
N ARG A 629 -7.90 -28.38 30.35
CA ARG A 629 -8.47 -27.16 30.97
C ARG A 629 -9.64 -27.44 31.91
N LEU A 630 -10.22 -28.64 31.85
CA LEU A 630 -11.30 -29.08 32.75
C LEU A 630 -10.78 -29.91 33.94
N ALA A 631 -9.51 -30.28 33.95
CA ALA A 631 -8.86 -31.07 35.00
C ALA A 631 -7.76 -30.29 35.78
N GLY A 632 -7.74 -28.97 35.67
CA GLY A 632 -6.78 -28.07 36.32
C GLY A 632 -7.44 -27.10 37.29
#